data_AF-A0A562HJF6-F1
#
_entry.id   AF-A0A562HJF6-F1
#
_cell.length_a   1.000
_cell.length_b   1.000
_cell.length_c   1.000
_cell.angle_alpha   90.00
_cell.angle_beta   90.00
_cell.angle_gamma   90.00
#
_symmetry.space_group_name_H-M   'P 1'
#
loop_
_entity.id
_entity.type
_entity.pdbx_description
1 polymer ?
#
loop_
_entity_poly.entity_id
_entity_poly.type
_entity_poly.pdbx_seq_one_letter_code
_entity_poly.pdbx_strand_id
1 'polypeptide(L)'
;MKFQSQIGKDGRLTVMEIPFDAKEVFQMPKGTIFVCGVINDIPYRGKLLSRGNGKQVLTIDKTLQKALGYAAEQEKASAPWDTKSNIHYER
;
A
#
# COMPACT_ATOMS: atom_id res chain seq x y z
N MET A 1 -13.88 -10.29 1.36
CA MET A 1 -13.58 -9.53 2.60
C MET A 1 -13.21 -8.11 2.20
N LYS A 2 -13.85 -7.08 2.78
CA LYS A 2 -13.43 -5.68 2.60
C LYS A 2 -12.51 -5.34 3.75
N PHE A 3 -11.30 -4.87 3.47
CA PHE A 3 -10.38 -4.39 4.50
C PHE A 3 -10.41 -2.85 4.48
N GLN A 4 -10.29 -2.22 5.64
CA GLN A 4 -10.06 -0.78 5.69
C GLN A 4 -8.58 -0.57 5.93
N SER A 5 -7.90 -0.04 4.91
CA SER A 5 -6.50 0.34 5.01
C SER A 5 -6.40 1.79 5.45
N GLN A 6 -5.46 2.09 6.34
CA GLN A 6 -5.15 3.48 6.68
C GLN A 6 -4.10 4.04 5.72
N ILE A 7 -4.40 5.18 5.10
CA ILE A 7 -3.42 6.01 4.39
C ILE A 7 -2.90 7.04 5.38
N GLY A 8 -1.59 7.24 5.43
CA GLY A 8 -0.98 8.29 6.24
C GLY A 8 0.40 8.69 5.75
N LYS A 9 0.96 9.69 6.43
CA LYS A 9 2.35 10.12 6.21
C LYS A 9 3.33 9.25 6.99
N ASP A 10 4.44 8.97 6.34
CA ASP A 10 5.58 8.27 6.92
C ASP A 10 6.86 8.99 6.45
N GLY A 11 7.26 9.98 7.24
CA GLY A 11 8.22 10.99 6.82
C GLY A 11 7.75 11.75 5.58
N ARG A 12 8.55 11.69 4.50
CA ARG A 12 8.21 12.31 3.20
C ARG A 12 7.29 11.45 2.33
N LEU A 13 7.11 10.18 2.70
CA LEU A 13 6.31 9.23 1.93
C LEU A 13 4.85 9.28 2.38
N THR A 14 3.96 8.99 1.44
CA THR A 14 2.58 8.64 1.78
C THR A 14 2.46 7.15 1.61
N VAL A 15 1.97 6.51 2.65
CA VAL A 15 1.94 5.05 2.74
C VAL A 15 0.54 4.58 3.11
N MET A 16 0.23 3.36 2.70
CA MET A 16 -1.00 2.67 3.01
C MET A 16 -0.67 1.39 3.78
N GLU A 17 -1.34 1.15 4.90
CA GLU A 17 -1.23 -0.12 5.62
C GLU A 17 -1.86 -1.26 4.81
N ILE A 18 -1.18 -2.40 4.73
CA ILE A 18 -1.70 -3.59 4.06
C ILE A 18 -2.11 -4.68 5.08
N PRO A 19 -3.19 -5.43 4.83
CA PRO A 19 -3.72 -6.41 5.78
C PRO A 19 -2.99 -7.75 5.86
N PHE A 20 -1.82 -7.88 5.25
CA PHE A 20 -1.13 -9.16 5.13
C PHE A 20 0.38 -8.98 5.24
N ASP A 21 1.05 -10.05 5.66
CA ASP A 21 2.51 -10.12 5.63
C ASP A 21 2.96 -10.41 4.19
N ALA A 22 3.45 -9.39 3.49
CA ALA A 22 3.88 -9.58 2.11
C ALA A 22 5.18 -10.37 1.98
N LYS A 23 5.99 -10.50 3.03
CA LYS A 23 7.16 -11.38 3.01
C LYS A 23 6.74 -12.83 2.99
N GLU A 24 5.71 -13.19 3.75
CA GLU A 24 5.12 -14.53 3.71
C GLU A 24 4.46 -14.78 2.35
N VAL A 25 3.63 -13.84 1.88
CA VAL A 25 2.90 -13.97 0.61
C VAL A 25 3.85 -14.04 -0.59
N PHE A 26 4.91 -13.23 -0.62
CA PHE A 26 5.87 -13.21 -1.72
C PHE A 26 7.11 -14.09 -1.51
N GLN A 27 7.19 -14.78 -0.37
CA GLN A 27 8.34 -15.60 -0.01
C GLN A 27 9.67 -14.83 -0.07
N MET A 28 9.64 -13.55 0.32
CA MET A 28 10.78 -12.63 0.28
C MET A 28 11.16 -12.16 1.71
N PRO A 29 12.14 -12.78 2.36
CA PRO A 29 12.43 -12.52 3.77
C PRO A 29 13.10 -11.15 4.02
N LYS A 30 13.81 -10.59 3.04
CA LYS A 30 14.59 -9.35 3.15
C LYS A 30 14.48 -8.50 1.88
N GLY A 31 14.62 -7.19 2.04
CA GLY A 31 14.67 -6.23 0.94
C GLY A 31 13.35 -5.51 0.69
N THR A 32 13.40 -4.54 -0.23
CA THR A 32 12.23 -3.81 -0.72
C THR A 32 11.52 -4.66 -1.76
N ILE A 33 10.21 -4.88 -1.60
CA ILE A 33 9.41 -5.63 -2.57
C ILE A 33 8.73 -4.63 -3.49
N PHE A 34 9.02 -4.69 -4.78
CA PHE A 34 8.33 -3.90 -5.80
C PHE A 34 7.04 -4.62 -6.18
N VAL A 35 5.94 -3.87 -6.20
CA VAL A 35 4.62 -4.42 -6.48
C VAL A 35 3.87 -3.54 -7.46
N CYS A 36 3.07 -4.16 -8.30
CA CYS A 36 2.08 -3.51 -9.13
C CYS A 36 0.72 -4.15 -8.91
N GLY A 37 -0.34 -3.47 -9.32
CA GLY A 37 -1.66 -3.94 -8.96
C GLY A 37 -2.76 -3.00 -9.37
N VAL A 38 -3.94 -3.25 -8.82
CA VAL A 38 -5.12 -2.41 -8.93
C VAL A 38 -5.64 -2.18 -7.53
N ILE A 39 -6.02 -0.95 -7.16
CA ILE A 39 -6.76 -0.62 -5.94
C ILE A 39 -7.96 0.22 -6.37
N ASN A 40 -9.19 -0.20 -6.02
CA ASN A 40 -10.43 0.50 -6.43
C ASN A 40 -10.48 0.80 -7.95
N ASP A 41 -10.17 -0.21 -8.77
CA ASP A 41 -10.07 -0.12 -10.24
C ASP A 41 -8.97 0.84 -10.77
N ILE A 42 -8.09 1.37 -9.91
CA ILE A 42 -6.95 2.23 -10.28
C ILE A 42 -5.67 1.40 -10.32
N PRO A 43 -5.00 1.26 -11.49
CA PRO A 43 -3.73 0.57 -11.55
C PRO A 43 -2.64 1.36 -10.83
N TYR A 44 -1.73 0.67 -10.17
CA TYR A 44 -0.62 1.30 -9.46
C TYR A 44 0.67 0.49 -9.54
N ARG A 45 1.77 1.17 -9.26
CA ARG A 45 3.09 0.58 -8.96
C ARG A 45 3.62 1.20 -7.69
N GLY A 46 4.26 0.41 -6.85
CA GLY A 46 4.72 0.84 -5.55
C GLY A 46 5.73 -0.10 -4.95
N LYS A 47 6.08 0.19 -3.70
CA LYS A 47 7.05 -0.57 -2.92
C LYS A 47 6.43 -0.93 -1.59
N LEU A 48 6.64 -2.16 -1.15
CA LEU A 48 6.34 -2.57 0.21
C LEU A 48 7.57 -2.35 1.07
N LEU A 49 7.39 -1.57 2.13
CA LEU A 49 8.42 -1.23 3.10
C LEU A 49 8.12 -1.94 4.42
N SER A 50 9.15 -2.58 4.98
CA SER A 50 9.08 -3.14 6.34
C SER A 50 9.25 -2.02 7.37
N ARG A 51 8.34 -1.96 8.35
CA ARG A 51 8.40 -0.98 9.46
C ARG A 51 8.72 -1.60 10.83
N GLY A 52 9.16 -2.85 10.84
CA GLY A 52 9.42 -3.62 12.07
C GLY A 52 8.14 -4.27 12.60
N ASN A 53 8.27 -5.20 13.55
CA ASN A 53 7.14 -5.94 14.17
C ASN A 53 6.21 -6.62 13.16
N GLY A 54 6.74 -7.11 12.03
CA GLY A 54 5.94 -7.73 10.97
C GLY A 54 5.08 -6.76 10.14
N LYS A 55 5.03 -5.47 10.51
CA LYS A 55 4.21 -4.49 9.79
C LYS A 55 4.86 -4.10 8.46
N GLN A 56 4.03 -4.08 7.42
CA GLN A 56 4.39 -3.68 6.08
C GLN A 56 3.44 -2.61 5.58
N VAL A 57 4.00 -1.64 4.84
CA VAL A 57 3.25 -0.53 4.27
C VAL A 57 3.57 -0.40 2.79
N LEU A 58 2.55 -0.08 2.00
CA LEU A 58 2.66 0.21 0.58
C LEU A 58 2.91 1.70 0.36
N THR A 59 3.98 2.06 -0.34
CA THR A 59 4.16 3.43 -0.81
C THR A 59 3.20 3.74 -1.94
N ILE A 60 2.45 4.84 -1.81
CA ILE A 60 1.52 5.31 -2.84
C ILE A 60 1.99 6.65 -3.41
N ASP A 61 1.98 6.77 -4.74
CA ASP A 61 2.40 7.99 -5.43
C ASP A 61 1.31 9.07 -5.39
N LYS A 62 1.62 10.28 -5.88
CA LYS A 62 0.67 11.39 -5.91
C LYS A 62 -0.55 11.12 -6.79
N THR A 63 -0.40 10.29 -7.82
CA THR A 63 -1.48 9.95 -8.75
C THR A 63 -2.51 9.10 -8.06
N LEU A 64 -2.07 8.03 -7.39
CA LEU A 64 -2.90 7.13 -6.61
C LEU A 64 -3.49 7.83 -5.39
N GLN A 65 -2.72 8.69 -4.70
CA GLN A 65 -3.25 9.53 -3.60
C GLN A 65 -4.48 10.32 -4.05
N LYS A 66 -4.37 11.06 -5.17
CA LYS A 66 -5.48 11.85 -5.72
C LYS A 66 -6.66 10.96 -6.13
N ALA A 67 -6.38 9.83 -6.77
CA ALA A 67 -7.41 8.91 -7.23
C ALA A 67 -8.17 8.25 -6.06
N LEU A 68 -7.52 8.09 -4.91
CA LEU A 68 -8.12 7.64 -3.66
C LEU A 68 -8.75 8.76 -2.82
N GLY A 69 -8.74 10.01 -3.31
CA GLY A 69 -9.29 11.16 -2.58
C GLY A 69 -8.45 11.62 -1.38
N TYR A 70 -7.20 11.17 -1.27
CA TYR A 70 -6.29 11.58 -0.21
C TYR A 70 -5.59 12.89 -0.58
N ALA A 71 -5.93 13.97 0.13
CA ALA A 71 -5.24 15.24 0.04
C ALA A 71 -3.96 15.20 0.88
N ALA A 72 -2.86 15.74 0.34
CA ALA A 72 -1.54 15.71 0.99
C ALA A 72 -1.49 16.38 2.38
N GLU A 73 -2.50 17.17 2.72
CA GLU A 73 -2.70 17.88 3.99
C GLU A 73 -3.37 17.03 5.09
N GLN A 74 -3.86 15.83 4.75
CA GLN A 74 -4.50 14.94 5.74
C GLN A 74 -3.43 14.12 6.49
N GLU A 75 -3.42 14.14 7.82
CA GLU A 75 -2.50 13.31 8.61
C GLU A 75 -2.77 11.81 8.47
N LYS A 76 -4.05 11.44 8.42
CA LYS A 76 -4.53 10.06 8.19
C LYS A 76 -5.88 10.07 7.45
N ALA A 77 -6.12 9.06 6.61
CA ALA A 77 -7.40 8.80 5.99
C ALA A 77 -7.68 7.28 5.95
N SER A 78 -8.96 6.89 6.02
CA SER A 78 -9.36 5.51 5.77
C SER A 78 -9.61 5.34 4.27
N ALA A 79 -8.99 4.33 3.66
CA ALA A 79 -9.23 3.94 2.28
C ALA A 79 -9.85 2.55 2.24
N PRO A 80 -10.95 2.38 1.47
CA PRO A 80 -11.49 1.05 1.24
C PRO A 80 -10.47 0.25 0.43
N TRP A 81 -10.06 -0.89 0.99
CA TRP A 81 -9.33 -1.94 0.28
C TRP A 81 -10.35 -3.01 -0.11
N ASP A 82 -10.75 -3.01 -1.37
CA ASP A 82 -11.77 -3.92 -1.88
C ASP A 82 -11.21 -5.30 -2.26
N THR A 83 -12.11 -6.20 -2.67
CA THR A 83 -11.78 -7.56 -3.12
C THR A 83 -11.21 -7.63 -4.53
N LYS A 84 -11.22 -6.52 -5.29
CA LYS A 84 -10.56 -6.42 -6.59
C LYS A 84 -9.12 -5.93 -6.45
N SER A 85 -8.75 -5.42 -5.26
CA SER A 85 -7.41 -5.01 -4.96
C SER A 85 -6.45 -6.19 -5.11
N ASN A 86 -5.69 -6.19 -6.19
CA ASN A 86 -4.72 -7.23 -6.49
C ASN A 86 -3.32 -6.66 -6.38
N ILE A 87 -2.47 -7.38 -5.68
CA ILE A 87 -1.06 -7.08 -5.53
C ILE A 87 -0.27 -8.17 -6.27
N HIS A 88 0.55 -7.74 -7.23
CA HIS A 88 1.44 -8.58 -8.00
C HIS A 88 2.88 -8.18 -7.70
N TYR A 89 3.75 -9.17 -7.55
CA TYR A 89 5.17 -8.95 -7.46
C TYR A 89 5.72 -8.51 -8.83
N GLU A 90 6.45 -7.39 -8.87
CA GLU A 90 7.11 -6.89 -10.07
C GLU A 90 8.59 -7.38 -10.03
N ARG A 91 8.95 -8.27 -10.97
CA ARG A 91 10.31 -8.80 -11.15
C ARG A 91 11.19 -7.85 -11.96
#